data_AF-A0A1X0VBU1-F1
#
_entry.id   AF-A0A1X0VBU1-F1
#
_cell.length_a   1.000
_cell.length_b   1.000
_cell.length_c   1.000
_cell.angle_alpha   90.00
_cell.angle_beta   90.00
_cell.angle_gamma   90.00
#
_symmetry.space_group_name_H-M   'P 1'
#
loop_
_entity.id
_entity.type
_entity.pdbx_description
1 polymer ?
#
loop_
_entity_poly.entity_id
_entity_poly.type
_entity_poly.pdbx_seq_one_letter_code
_entity_poly.pdbx_strand_id
1 'polypeptide(L)' 'MTEEMIVDAARSFKKRVKDGLFDREMTQRDLANAVGVTEAVLSLAINTYAVNKQSREVRAKVRQLLDIQDI' A
#
# COMPACT_ATOMS: atom_id res chain seq x y z
N MET A 1 3.69 4.40 19.57
CA MET A 1 3.65 3.12 18.83
C MET A 1 4.94 2.37 19.12
N THR A 2 4.85 1.09 19.45
CA THR A 2 6.03 0.20 19.56
C THR A 2 6.44 -0.29 18.17
N GLU A 3 7.65 -0.86 18.04
CA GLU A 3 8.12 -1.43 16.77
C GLU A 3 7.20 -2.56 16.28
N GLU A 4 6.69 -3.40 17.18
CA GLU A 4 5.71 -4.44 16.86
C GLU A 4 4.43 -3.87 16.24
N MET A 5 3.91 -2.77 16.79
CA MET A 5 2.72 -2.11 16.21
C MET A 5 2.96 -1.65 14.76
N ILE A 6 4.17 -1.19 14.44
CA ILE A 6 4.52 -0.74 13.08
C ILE A 6 4.60 -1.95 12.13
N VAL A 7 5.20 -3.05 12.59
CA VAL A 7 5.31 -4.30 11.81
C VAL A 7 3.92 -4.89 11.55
N ASP A 8 3.04 -4.90 12.56
CA ASP A 8 1.68 -5.42 12.42
C ASP A 8 0.84 -4.53 11.51
N ALA A 9 0.95 -3.20 11.63
CA ALA A 9 0.30 -2.28 10.72
C ALA A 9 0.77 -2.49 9.27
N ALA A 10 2.07 -2.69 9.05
CA ALA A 10 2.63 -2.97 7.73
C ALA A 10 2.11 -4.28 7.14
N ARG A 11 2.04 -5.35 7.94
CA ARG A 11 1.48 -6.65 7.53
C ARG A 11 0.00 -6.55 7.21
N SER A 12 -0.79 -5.91 8.07
CA SER A 12 -2.23 -5.68 7.86
C SER A 12 -2.46 -4.92 6.56
N PHE A 13 -1.76 -3.78 6.39
CA PHE A 13 -1.89 -2.96 5.20
C PHE A 13 -1.56 -3.75 3.92
N LYS A 14 -0.44 -4.49 3.90
CA LYS A 14 -0.07 -5.32 2.76
C LYS A 14 -1.11 -6.39 2.44
N LYS A 15 -1.73 -7.00 3.45
CA LYS A 15 -2.81 -7.96 3.25
C LYS A 15 -4.03 -7.28 2.61
N ARG A 16 -4.50 -6.16 3.16
CA ARG A 16 -5.65 -5.43 2.62
C ARG A 16 -5.44 -4.92 1.20
N VAL A 17 -4.20 -4.53 0.84
CA VAL A 17 -3.87 -4.23 -0.56
C VAL A 17 -4.10 -5.47 -1.44
N LYS A 18 -3.62 -6.65 -1.05
CA LYS A 18 -3.81 -7.87 -1.84
C LYS A 18 -5.29 -8.22 -2.00
N ASP A 19 -6.05 -8.11 -0.92
CA ASP A 19 -7.49 -8.38 -0.93
C ASP A 19 -8.21 -7.39 -1.86
N GLY A 20 -7.92 -6.08 -1.74
CA GLY A 20 -8.51 -5.05 -2.60
C GLY A 20 -8.09 -5.14 -4.08
N LEU A 21 -6.91 -5.68 -4.39
CA LEU A 21 -6.53 -6.00 -5.78
C LEU A 21 -7.36 -7.16 -6.32
N PHE A 22 -7.54 -8.22 -5.52
CA PHE A 22 -8.32 -9.40 -5.90
C PHE A 22 -9.79 -9.05 -6.13
N ASP A 23 -10.41 -8.31 -5.20
CA ASP A 23 -11.83 -7.92 -5.27
C ASP A 23 -12.16 -7.05 -6.49
N ARG A 24 -11.15 -6.38 -7.05
CA ARG A 24 -11.28 -5.48 -8.21
C ARG A 24 -10.68 -6.04 -9.48
N GLU A 25 -10.23 -7.30 -9.46
CA GLU A 25 -9.54 -7.95 -10.57
C GLU A 25 -8.36 -7.12 -11.12
N MET A 26 -7.66 -6.39 -10.25
CA MET A 26 -6.54 -5.51 -10.61
C MET A 26 -5.19 -6.18 -10.38
N THR A 27 -4.24 -5.92 -11.26
CA THR A 27 -2.83 -6.29 -11.04
C THR A 27 -2.08 -5.21 -10.26
N GLN A 28 -0.88 -5.54 -9.77
CA GLN A 28 0.05 -4.55 -9.18
C GLN A 28 0.39 -3.41 -10.17
N ARG A 29 0.48 -3.73 -11.47
CA ARG A 29 0.74 -2.74 -12.52
C ARG A 29 -0.43 -1.77 -12.67
N ASP A 30 -1.65 -2.28 -12.65
CA ASP A 30 -2.86 -1.45 -12.73
C ASP A 30 -2.94 -0.50 -11.54
N LEU A 31 -2.62 -0.99 -10.34
CA LEU A 31 -2.55 -0.16 -9.14
C LEU A 31 -1.47 0.92 -9.24
N ALA A 32 -0.27 0.58 -9.73
CA ALA A 32 0.83 1.54 -9.90
C ALA A 32 0.42 2.68 -10.85
N ASN A 33 -0.19 2.31 -11.99
CA ASN A 33 -0.73 3.25 -12.96
C ASN A 33 -1.83 4.13 -12.35
N ALA A 34 -2.77 3.53 -11.62
CA ALA A 34 -3.89 4.24 -10.99
C ALA A 34 -3.45 5.28 -9.94
N VAL A 35 -2.36 5.03 -9.21
CA VAL A 35 -1.82 5.99 -8.23
C VAL A 35 -0.73 6.91 -8.80
N GLY A 36 -0.38 6.74 -10.08
CA GLY A 36 0.55 7.57 -10.83
C GLY A 36 2.02 7.37 -10.45
N VAL A 37 2.45 6.12 -10.20
CA VAL A 37 3.85 5.78 -9.88
C VAL A 37 4.32 4.54 -10.63
N THR A 38 5.63 4.26 -10.61
CA THR A 38 6.17 3.02 -11.18
C THR A 38 5.92 1.83 -10.27
N GLU A 39 5.92 0.61 -10.84
CA GLU A 39 5.79 -0.63 -10.06
C GLU A 39 6.86 -0.75 -8.96
N ALA A 40 8.09 -0.26 -9.21
CA ALA A 40 9.17 -0.25 -8.23
C ALA A 40 8.87 0.66 -7.03
N VAL A 41 8.36 1.87 -7.28
CA VAL A 41 7.97 2.82 -6.22
C VAL A 41 6.80 2.28 -5.41
N LEU A 42 5.81 1.69 -6.08
CA LEU A 42 4.68 1.02 -5.43
C LEU A 42 5.16 -0.13 -4.54
N SER A 43 6.01 -1.00 -5.07
CA SER A 43 6.56 -2.14 -4.35
C SER A 43 7.35 -1.70 -3.11
N LEU A 44 8.17 -0.65 -3.22
CA LEU A 44 8.87 -0.08 -2.07
C LEU A 44 7.87 0.37 -0.99
N ALA A 45 6.85 1.15 -1.37
CA ALA A 45 5.89 1.70 -0.44
C ALA A 45 5.06 0.64 0.30
N ILE A 46 4.76 -0.49 -0.35
CA ILE A 46 3.88 -1.55 0.18
C ILE A 46 4.67 -2.69 0.82
N ASN A 47 5.67 -3.24 0.13
CA ASN A 47 6.37 -4.46 0.57
C ASN A 47 7.43 -4.18 1.63
N THR A 48 8.13 -3.05 1.53
CA THR A 48 9.16 -2.67 2.52
C THR A 48 8.61 -1.73 3.59
N TYR A 49 7.41 -1.19 3.36
CA TYR A 49 6.77 -0.21 4.24
C TYR A 49 7.68 0.98 4.60
N ALA A 50 8.49 1.43 3.63
CA ALA A 50 9.49 2.47 3.86
C ALA A 50 8.87 3.74 4.48
N VAL A 51 9.61 4.35 5.41
CA VAL A 51 9.14 5.48 6.22
C VAL A 51 9.37 6.86 5.58
N ASN A 52 9.96 6.90 4.38
CA ASN A 52 10.18 8.14 3.62
C ASN A 52 8.87 8.78 3.15
N LYS A 53 8.91 10.08 2.87
CA LYS A 53 7.74 10.90 2.51
C LYS A 53 6.99 10.34 1.30
N GLN A 54 7.69 10.02 0.22
CA GLN A 54 7.10 9.48 -1.00
C GLN A 54 6.33 8.17 -0.74
N SER A 55 6.89 7.26 0.06
CA SER A 55 6.24 5.98 0.39
C SER A 55 4.98 6.19 1.22
N ARG A 56 4.96 7.17 2.13
CA ARG A 56 3.74 7.53 2.88
C ARG A 56 2.66 8.08 1.96
N GLU A 57 3.01 8.97 1.04
CA GLU A 57 2.09 9.54 0.05
C GLU A 57 1.51 8.47 -0.88
N VAL A 58 2.34 7.55 -1.36
CA VAL A 58 1.88 6.40 -2.16
C VAL A 58 0.91 5.54 -1.37
N ARG A 59 1.22 5.21 -0.11
CA ARG A 59 0.28 4.44 0.73
C ARG A 59 -1.02 5.19 0.99
N ALA A 60 -1.00 6.51 1.12
CA ALA A 60 -2.23 7.31 1.28
C ALA A 60 -3.11 7.22 0.02
N LYS A 61 -2.52 7.35 -1.17
CA LYS A 61 -3.24 7.17 -2.44
C LYS A 61 -3.80 5.75 -2.59
N VAL A 62 -3.01 4.73 -2.25
CA VAL A 62 -3.45 3.32 -2.29
C VAL A 62 -4.61 3.09 -1.32
N ARG A 63 -4.56 3.66 -0.10
CA ARG A 63 -5.67 3.56 0.85
C ARG A 63 -6.95 4.18 0.31
N GLN A 64 -6.85 5.40 -0.21
CA GLN A 64 -7.99 6.09 -0.80
C GLN A 64 -8.56 5.32 -1.99
N LEU A 65 -7.69 4.84 -2.89
CA LEU A 65 -8.12 4.10 -4.07
C LEU A 65 -8.84 2.82 -3.66
N LEU A 66 -8.21 1.99 -2.81
CA LEU A 66 -8.71 0.67 -2.42
C LEU A 66 -9.74 0.69 -1.28
N ASP A 67 -10.16 1.86 -0.80
CA ASP A 67 -11.03 2.04 0.37
C ASP A 67 -10.56 1.26 1.62
N ILE A 68 -9.25 1.31 1.86
CA ILE A 68 -8.61 0.64 3.00
C ILE A 68 -8.76 1.53 4.23
N GLN A 69 -9.74 1.19 5.07
CA GLN A 69 -10.04 1.85 6.34
C GLN A 69 -9.12 1.31 7.45
N ASP A 70 -7.92 1.87 7.53
CA ASP A 70 -6.88 1.48 8.48
C ASP A 70 -6.37 2.74 9.18
N ILE A 71 -6.83 2.92 10.42
CA ILE A 71 -6.33 3.78 11.52
C ILE A 71 -5.57 5.05 11.09
#